data_AF-A0A4R4CZ25-F1
#
_entry.id   AF-A0A4R4CZ25-F1
#
_cell.length_a   1.000
_cell.length_b   1.000
_cell.length_c   1.000
_cell.angle_alpha   90.00
_cell.angle_beta   90.00
_cell.angle_gamma   90.00
#
_symmetry.space_group_name_H-M   'P 1'
#
loop_
_entity.id
_entity.type
_entity.pdbx_description
1 polymer ?
#
loop_
_entity_poly.entity_id
_entity_poly.type
_entity_poly.pdbx_seq_one_letter_code
_entity_poly.pdbx_strand_id
1 'polypeptide(L)'
;MPDLLKYLLYSIFAFGMICLAVIASWFFFLILAIGIAASVINQKFFGKKKTTTPEANTFSQGTWNKTTNSNQHEYMTVIDADNTENEYRIPKI
;
A
#
# COMPACT_ATOMS: atom_id res chain seq x y z
N MET A 1 3.86 -58.76 1.93
CA MET A 1 4.49 -57.54 1.38
C MET A 1 3.80 -56.29 1.95
N PRO A 2 4.00 -55.97 3.24
CA PRO A 2 3.31 -54.86 3.91
C PRO A 2 3.88 -53.48 3.52
N ASP A 3 5.15 -53.41 3.09
CA ASP A 3 5.80 -52.12 2.81
C ASP A 3 5.31 -51.49 1.50
N LEU A 4 5.03 -52.29 0.48
CA LEU A 4 4.42 -51.83 -0.78
C LEU A 4 3.06 -51.15 -0.56
N LEU A 5 2.24 -51.71 0.35
CA LEU A 5 0.94 -51.15 0.69
C LEU A 5 1.06 -49.76 1.35
N LYS A 6 2.04 -49.59 2.25
CA LYS A 6 2.31 -48.31 2.91
C LYS A 6 2.71 -47.22 1.92
N TYR A 7 3.62 -47.54 0.98
CA TYR A 7 4.03 -46.58 -0.04
C TYR A 7 2.87 -46.16 -0.95
N LEU A 8 2.01 -47.11 -1.33
CA LEU A 8 0.84 -46.84 -2.15
C LEU A 8 -0.15 -45.93 -1.41
N LEU A 9 -0.38 -46.18 -0.12
CA LEU A 9 -1.25 -45.36 0.71
C LEU A 9 -0.71 -43.93 0.90
N TYR A 10 0.58 -43.78 1.15
CA TYR A 10 1.23 -42.45 1.20
C TYR A 10 1.16 -41.72 -0.13
N SER A 11 1.32 -42.42 -1.25
CA SER A 11 1.22 -41.83 -2.58
C SER A 11 -0.18 -41.27 -2.85
N ILE A 12 -1.24 -42.01 -2.52
CA ILE A 12 -2.62 -41.56 -2.69
C ILE A 12 -2.90 -40.36 -1.77
N PHE A 13 -2.43 -40.44 -0.52
CA PHE A 13 -2.61 -39.36 0.44
C PHE A 13 -1.92 -38.07 0.00
N ALA A 14 -0.66 -38.16 -0.46
CA ALA A 14 0.08 -37.02 -0.98
C ALA A 14 -0.61 -36.40 -2.19
N PHE A 15 -1.12 -37.22 -3.11
CA PHE A 15 -1.86 -36.76 -4.28
C PHE A 15 -3.14 -36.03 -3.88
N GLY A 16 -3.89 -36.55 -2.90
CA GLY A 16 -5.07 -35.89 -2.33
C GLY A 16 -4.73 -34.52 -1.73
N MET A 17 -3.64 -34.42 -0.98
CA MET A 17 -3.19 -33.16 -0.38
C MET A 17 -2.77 -32.13 -1.43
N ILE A 18 -2.12 -32.56 -2.52
CA ILE A 18 -1.78 -31.67 -3.64
C ILE A 18 -3.04 -31.12 -4.31
N CYS A 19 -4.03 -31.97 -4.58
CA CYS A 19 -5.30 -31.53 -5.15
C CYS A 19 -6.01 -30.50 -4.26
N LEU A 20 -6.05 -30.75 -2.94
CA LEU A 20 -6.61 -29.79 -1.99
C LEU A 20 -5.83 -28.47 -1.97
N ALA A 21 -4.50 -28.54 -2.04
CA ALA A 21 -3.65 -27.34 -2.08
C ALA A 21 -3.90 -26.51 -3.34
N VAL A 22 -4.10 -27.14 -4.51
CA VAL A 22 -4.43 -26.43 -5.76
C VAL A 22 -5.78 -25.74 -5.65
N ILE A 23 -6.81 -26.42 -5.13
CA ILE A 23 -8.14 -25.83 -4.94
C ILE A 23 -8.05 -24.65 -3.97
N ALA A 24 -7.41 -24.82 -2.82
CA ALA A 24 -7.23 -23.76 -1.83
C ALA A 24 -6.44 -22.58 -2.40
N SER A 25 -5.40 -22.84 -3.19
CA SER A 25 -4.63 -21.80 -3.89
C SER A 25 -5.51 -21.00 -4.84
N TRP A 26 -6.42 -21.64 -5.57
CA TRP A 26 -7.33 -20.95 -6.48
C TRP A 26 -8.27 -20.00 -5.74
N PHE A 27 -8.87 -20.47 -4.63
CA PHE A 27 -9.69 -19.62 -3.77
C PHE A 27 -8.89 -18.45 -3.19
N PHE A 28 -7.65 -18.69 -2.77
CA PHE A 28 -6.78 -17.63 -2.27
C PHE A 28 -6.51 -16.56 -3.33
N PHE A 29 -6.19 -16.96 -4.58
CA PHE A 29 -6.03 -16.01 -5.69
C PHE A 29 -7.30 -15.24 -6.01
N LEU A 30 -8.46 -15.89 -5.92
CA LEU A 30 -9.76 -15.24 -6.15
C LEU A 30 -10.03 -14.15 -5.10
N ILE A 31 -9.82 -14.46 -3.82
CA ILE A 31 -9.96 -13.49 -2.72
C ILE A 31 -8.95 -12.34 -2.88
N LEU A 32 -7.70 -12.66 -3.21
CA LEU A 32 -6.66 -11.67 -3.43
C LEU A 32 -7.02 -10.72 -4.59
N ALA A 33 -7.51 -11.26 -5.70
CA ALA A 33 -7.96 -10.47 -6.84
C ALA A 33 -9.11 -9.53 -6.48
N ILE A 34 -10.09 -10.00 -5.70
CA ILE A 34 -11.19 -9.17 -5.20
C ILE A 34 -10.66 -8.05 -4.31
N GLY A 35 -9.73 -8.35 -3.38
CA GLY A 35 -9.14 -7.35 -2.49
C GLY A 35 -8.38 -6.27 -3.26
N ILE A 36 -7.58 -6.66 -4.26
CA ILE A 36 -6.86 -5.73 -5.13
C ILE A 36 -7.86 -4.90 -5.96
N ALA A 37 -8.86 -5.53 -6.57
CA ALA A 37 -9.87 -4.84 -7.36
C ALA A 37 -10.64 -3.81 -6.50
N ALA A 38 -11.06 -4.19 -5.29
CA ALA A 38 -11.72 -3.28 -4.35
C ALA A 38 -10.81 -2.12 -3.95
N SER A 39 -9.52 -2.37 -3.71
CA SER A 39 -8.52 -1.33 -3.42
C SER A 39 -8.36 -0.35 -4.58
N VAL A 40 -8.24 -0.86 -5.81
CA VAL A 40 -8.11 -0.04 -7.03
C VAL A 40 -9.38 0.77 -7.27
N ILE A 41 -10.57 0.17 -7.12
CA ILE A 41 -11.85 0.86 -7.23
C ILE A 41 -11.95 1.94 -6.16
N ASN A 42 -11.64 1.64 -4.90
CA ASN A 42 -11.66 2.63 -3.82
C ASN A 42 -10.68 3.78 -4.08
N GLN A 43 -9.47 3.52 -4.60
CA GLN A 43 -8.54 4.59 -4.99
C GLN A 43 -9.06 5.41 -6.17
N LYS A 44 -9.76 4.78 -7.14
CA LYS A 44 -10.29 5.47 -8.32
C LYS A 44 -11.52 6.32 -8.01
N PHE A 45 -12.38 5.87 -7.10
CA PHE A 45 -13.63 6.56 -6.73
C PHE A 45 -13.49 7.50 -5.52
N PHE A 46 -12.65 7.15 -4.53
CA PHE A 46 -12.39 7.96 -3.33
C PHE A 46 -11.00 8.62 -3.33
N GLY A 47 -10.38 8.75 -4.52
CA GLY A 47 -9.01 9.23 -4.71
C GLY A 47 -8.77 10.68 -4.27
N LYS A 48 -8.68 10.92 -2.96
CA LYS A 48 -7.58 11.74 -2.44
C LYS A 48 -6.34 10.87 -2.55
N LYS A 49 -5.41 11.22 -3.43
CA LYS A 49 -4.13 10.53 -3.63
C LYS A 49 -3.44 10.31 -2.28
N LYS A 50 -3.61 9.13 -1.69
CA LYS A 50 -2.74 8.64 -0.62
C LYS A 50 -1.81 7.64 -1.27
N THR A 51 -0.66 8.15 -1.70
CA THR A 51 0.54 7.39 -2.05
C THR A 51 0.74 6.35 -0.95
N THR A 52 0.27 5.13 -1.19
CA THR A 52 0.51 4.01 -0.29
C THR A 52 1.83 3.41 -0.74
N THR A 53 2.91 4.09 -0.41
CA THR A 53 4.25 3.51 -0.46
C THR A 53 4.25 2.35 0.52
N PRO A 54 4.54 1.11 0.12
CA PRO A 54 4.77 0.05 1.09
C PRO A 54 6.02 0.46 1.88
N GLU A 55 5.84 0.89 3.13
CA GLU A 55 6.93 1.22 4.04
C GLU A 55 7.68 -0.06 4.40
N ALA A 56 8.52 -0.52 3.49
CA ALA A 56 9.76 -1.18 3.84
C ALA A 56 10.68 -0.08 4.40
N ASN A 57 10.57 0.19 5.71
CA ASN A 57 11.68 0.63 6.56
C ASN A 57 12.76 1.49 5.88
N THR A 58 12.41 2.69 5.44
CA THR A 58 13.39 3.72 5.03
C THR A 58 13.00 5.06 5.61
N PHE A 59 13.62 5.35 6.77
CA PHE A 59 14.14 6.64 7.18
C PHE A 59 13.38 7.88 6.66
N SER A 60 12.61 8.51 7.56
CA SER A 60 12.09 9.87 7.39
C SER A 60 13.24 10.83 7.12
N GLN A 61 13.43 11.22 5.86
CA GLN A 61 14.30 12.30 5.47
C GLN A 61 13.40 13.41 4.95
N GLY A 62 13.23 14.46 5.76
CA GLY A 62 12.42 15.62 5.44
C GLY A 62 12.82 16.21 4.09
N THR A 63 11.92 16.13 3.13
CA THR A 63 12.08 16.74 1.81
C THR A 63 11.96 18.25 1.95
N TRP A 64 13.09 18.91 2.21
CA TRP A 64 13.24 20.34 2.01
C TRP A 64 13.23 20.62 0.51
N ASN A 65 12.08 21.06 -0.01
CA ASN A 65 11.96 21.55 -1.37
C ASN A 65 12.64 22.93 -1.46
N LYS A 66 13.97 22.93 -1.65
CA LYS A 66 14.74 24.16 -1.88
C LYS A 66 14.66 24.53 -3.36
N THR A 67 13.54 25.13 -3.76
CA THR A 67 13.45 25.84 -5.04
C THR A 67 14.27 27.11 -4.92
N THR A 68 15.51 27.09 -5.41
CA THR A 68 16.34 28.27 -5.58
C THR A 68 15.77 29.13 -6.71
N ASN A 69 14.95 30.12 -6.36
CA ASN A 69 14.60 31.23 -7.24
C ASN A 69 15.09 32.52 -6.58
N SER A 70 16.08 33.13 -7.22
CA SER A 70 17.08 34.02 -6.62
C SER A 70 16.64 35.48 -6.45
N ASN A 71 15.37 35.78 -6.16
CA ASN A 71 14.91 37.19 -6.08
C ASN A 71 13.55 37.40 -5.37
N GLN A 72 13.27 36.72 -4.25
CA GLN A 72 11.99 36.93 -3.56
C GLN A 72 12.18 37.10 -2.07
N HIS A 73 11.66 38.22 -1.56
CA HIS A 73 11.67 38.61 -0.16
C HIS A 73 11.16 37.44 0.70
N GLU A 74 11.75 37.24 1.87
CA GLU A 74 11.32 36.18 2.77
C GLU A 74 9.91 36.54 3.27
N TYR A 75 8.89 35.75 2.92
CA TYR A 75 7.53 35.96 3.41
C TYR A 75 7.21 34.92 4.47
N MET A 76 6.62 35.35 5.59
CA MET A 76 6.06 34.46 6.60
C MET A 76 4.58 34.22 6.30
N THR A 77 4.18 32.97 6.18
CA THR A 77 2.77 32.60 6.09
C THR A 77 2.16 32.67 7.48
N VAL A 78 1.13 33.49 7.64
CA VAL A 78 0.35 33.61 8.88
C VAL A 78 -1.04 33.08 8.60
N ILE A 79 -1.50 32.19 9.47
CA ILE A 79 -2.85 31.64 9.43
C ILE A 79 -3.75 32.64 10.17
N ASP A 80 -4.86 33.02 9.53
CA ASP A 80 -5.85 33.86 10.18
C ASP A 80 -6.48 33.10 11.36
N ALA A 81 -6.42 33.70 12.55
CA ALA A 81 -6.91 33.07 13.78
C ALA A 81 -8.44 32.96 13.77
N ASP A 82 -9.12 33.83 13.03
CA ASP A 82 -10.57 33.86 12.94
C ASP A 82 -11.10 32.97 11.80
N ASN A 83 -10.26 32.64 10.81
CA ASN A 83 -10.60 31.75 9.71
C ASN A 83 -9.39 30.93 9.24
N THR A 84 -9.26 29.70 9.77
CA THR A 84 -8.14 28.79 9.48
C THR A 84 -8.04 28.32 8.02
N GLU A 85 -9.04 28.62 7.19
CA GLU A 85 -9.00 28.32 5.74
C GLU A 85 -8.32 29.41 4.92
N ASN A 86 -8.10 30.60 5.50
CA ASN A 86 -7.44 31.72 4.84
C ASN A 86 -6.00 31.87 5.35
N GLU A 87 -5.04 31.77 4.43
CA GLU A 87 -3.62 32.00 4.70
C GLU A 87 -3.15 33.28 3.98
N TYR A 88 -2.47 34.18 4.70
CA TYR A 88 -1.90 35.39 4.13
C TYR A 88 -0.38 35.42 4.32
N ARG A 89 0.33 36.01 3.35
CA ARG A 89 1.80 36.11 3.34
C ARG A 89 2.22 37.52 3.72
N ILE A 90 2.97 37.64 4.81
CA ILE A 90 3.50 38.92 5.29
C ILE A 90 4.99 38.98 4.98
N PRO A 91 5.51 40.06 4.35
CA PRO A 91 6.95 40.20 4.14
C PRO A 91 7.66 40.28 5.48
N LYS A 92 8.71 39.48 5.64
CA LYS A 92 9.59 39.48 6.81
C LYS A 92 10.52 40.69 6.69
N ILE A 93 10.41 41.60 7.65
CA ILE A 93 11.25 42.80 7.78
C ILE A 93 12.50 42.43 8.57
#